data_AF-A0A2D7JZ66-F1
#
_entry.id   AF-A0A2D7JZ66-F1
#
_cell.length_a   1.000
_cell.length_b   1.000
_cell.length_c   1.000
_cell.angle_alpha   90.00
_cell.angle_beta   90.00
_cell.angle_gamma   90.00
#
_symmetry.space_group_name_H-M   'P 1'
#
loop_
_entity.id
_entity.type
_entity.pdbx_description
1 polymer ?
#
loop_
_entity_poly.entity_id
_entity_poly.type
_entity_poly.pdbx_seq_one_letter_code
_entity_poly.pdbx_strand_id
1 'polypeptide(L)'
;MIKYNWEKIYREAKGDSVSILTIIHLLTYKRIPASRKDKTYKYFGKSFLGDSFLCNPRQLLVERRNYSNKEAAEYIAVASYRNYFEFMQSGKTTLELLHLPVDTTIVNRNRLLHLKDGLIHFEFEDNAKWRT
;
A
#
# COMPACT_ATOMS: atom_id res chain seq x y z
N MET A 1 -6.09 -7.18 6.41
CA MET A 1 -6.07 -5.73 6.15
C MET A 1 -5.18 -5.02 7.17
N ILE A 2 -4.49 -3.96 6.74
CA ILE A 2 -3.87 -2.96 7.63
C ILE A 2 -4.43 -1.57 7.32
N LYS A 3 -4.34 -0.69 8.30
CA LYS A 3 -4.55 0.75 8.15
C LYS A 3 -3.22 1.48 8.24
N TYR A 4 -3.09 2.58 7.51
CA TYR A 4 -1.89 3.42 7.50
C TYR A 4 -2.20 4.88 7.17
N ASN A 5 -1.26 5.76 7.46
CA ASN A 5 -1.29 7.16 7.06
C ASN A 5 -0.23 7.40 5.98
N TRP A 6 -0.68 7.55 4.74
CA TRP A 6 0.22 7.74 3.59
C TRP A 6 1.11 8.97 3.74
N GLU A 7 0.56 10.11 4.15
CA GLU A 7 1.30 11.36 4.28
C GLU A 7 2.48 11.23 5.28
N LYS A 8 2.24 10.61 6.44
CA LYS A 8 3.27 10.33 7.43
C LYS A 8 4.35 9.39 6.89
N ILE A 9 3.94 8.33 6.18
CA ILE A 9 4.87 7.38 5.57
C ILE A 9 5.72 8.08 4.52
N TYR A 10 5.11 8.82 3.60
CA TYR A 10 5.80 9.52 2.53
C TYR A 10 6.82 10.53 3.07
N ARG A 11 6.43 11.32 4.08
CA ARG A 11 7.31 12.29 4.75
C ARG A 11 8.50 11.63 5.42
N GLU A 12 8.27 10.54 6.15
CA GLU A 12 9.31 9.81 6.89
C GLU A 12 10.26 9.04 5.95
N ALA A 13 9.72 8.45 4.89
CA ALA A 13 10.49 7.74 3.87
C ALA A 13 11.15 8.68 2.85
N LYS A 14 10.74 9.95 2.76
CA LYS A 14 11.17 10.91 1.73
C LYS A 14 11.01 10.34 0.30
N GLY A 15 9.92 9.61 0.07
CA GLY A 15 9.64 8.94 -1.21
C GLY A 15 10.50 7.71 -1.51
N ASP A 16 11.43 7.30 -0.64
CA ASP A 16 12.24 6.09 -0.87
C ASP A 16 11.38 4.82 -0.78
N SER A 17 11.33 4.09 -1.90
CA SER A 17 10.52 2.87 -2.04
C SER A 17 10.88 1.78 -1.02
N VAL A 18 12.17 1.62 -0.70
CA VAL A 18 12.62 0.61 0.27
C VAL A 18 12.15 0.96 1.68
N SER A 19 12.24 2.24 2.05
CA SER A 19 11.76 2.78 3.32
C SER A 19 10.24 2.63 3.45
N ILE A 20 9.48 2.97 2.42
CA ILE A 20 8.02 2.78 2.36
C ILE A 20 7.68 1.31 2.64
N LEU A 21 8.30 0.38 1.90
CA LEU A 21 8.06 -1.06 2.06
C LEU A 21 8.49 -1.58 3.43
N THR A 22 9.53 -1.00 4.03
CA THR A 22 9.96 -1.35 5.39
C THR A 22 8.92 -0.95 6.43
N ILE A 23 8.31 0.24 6.29
CA ILE A 23 7.22 0.69 7.17
C ILE A 23 5.98 -0.18 6.99
N ILE A 24 5.58 -0.49 5.75
CA ILE A 24 4.44 -1.38 5.49
C ILE A 24 4.70 -2.79 6.04
N HIS A 25 5.93 -3.30 5.95
CA HIS A 25 6.32 -4.56 6.55
C HIS A 25 6.16 -4.55 8.08
N LEU A 26 6.58 -3.48 8.76
CA LEU A 26 6.35 -3.30 10.19
C LEU A 26 4.88 -3.31 10.57
N LEU A 27 4.04 -2.54 9.85
CA LEU A 27 2.60 -2.48 10.10
C LEU A 27 1.92 -3.84 9.88
N THR A 28 2.38 -4.59 8.86
CA THR A 28 1.77 -5.88 8.48
C THR A 28 2.09 -7.00 9.45
N TYR A 29 3.35 -7.10 9.89
CA TYR A 29 3.81 -8.20 10.72
C TYR A 29 3.90 -7.85 12.21
N LYS A 30 3.68 -6.59 12.58
CA LYS A 30 3.83 -6.08 13.96
C LYS A 30 5.16 -6.52 14.59
N ARG A 31 6.21 -6.58 13.77
CA ARG A 31 7.51 -7.16 14.13
C ARG A 31 8.27 -6.23 15.06
N ILE A 32 8.84 -6.80 16.12
CA ILE A 32 9.82 -6.12 16.97
C ILE A 32 11.20 -6.30 16.32
N PRO A 33 11.96 -5.22 16.03
CA PRO A 33 13.29 -5.32 15.47
C PRO A 33 14.21 -6.11 16.39
N ALA A 34 14.98 -7.05 15.83
CA ALA A 34 15.86 -7.91 16.61
C ALA A 34 17.10 -7.17 17.15
N SER A 35 17.52 -6.08 16.49
CA SER A 35 18.66 -5.26 16.90
C SER A 35 18.62 -3.88 16.24
N ARG A 36 19.52 -2.98 16.66
CA ARG A 36 19.72 -1.65 16.02
C ARG A 36 20.17 -1.71 14.56
N LYS A 37 20.72 -2.85 14.12
CA LYS A 37 21.14 -3.06 12.71
C LYS A 37 19.97 -3.46 11.81
N ASP A 38 18.84 -3.88 12.38
CA ASP A 38 17.64 -4.20 11.61
C ASP A 38 17.11 -2.93 10.94
N LYS A 39 16.85 -2.98 9.63
CA LYS A 39 16.32 -1.83 8.87
C LYS A 39 14.98 -1.35 9.43
N THR A 40 14.21 -2.24 10.06
CA THR A 40 12.95 -1.86 10.70
C THR A 40 13.14 -1.07 12.00
N TYR A 41 14.32 -1.13 12.63
CA TYR A 41 14.59 -0.41 13.88
C TYR A 41 14.40 1.09 13.74
N LYS A 42 14.79 1.67 12.59
CA LYS A 42 14.64 3.11 12.29
C LYS A 42 13.21 3.63 12.45
N TYR A 43 12.22 2.77 12.22
CA TYR A 43 10.80 3.14 12.23
C TYR A 43 10.04 2.56 13.43
N PHE A 44 10.73 1.80 14.28
CA PHE A 44 10.12 1.17 15.44
C PHE A 44 9.71 2.21 16.48
N GLY A 45 8.55 2.01 17.11
CA GLY A 45 7.97 2.95 18.07
C GLY A 45 7.27 4.17 17.44
N LYS A 46 7.40 4.39 16.12
CA LYS A 46 6.65 5.43 15.41
C LYS A 46 5.24 4.94 15.05
N SER A 47 4.24 5.83 15.16
CA SER A 47 2.88 5.53 14.74
C SER A 47 2.64 5.99 13.30
N PHE A 48 2.30 5.03 12.43
CA PHE A 48 1.90 5.26 11.04
C PHE A 48 0.43 4.93 10.80
N LEU A 49 -0.40 4.90 11.84
CA LEU A 49 -1.83 4.63 11.71
C LEU A 49 -2.56 5.83 11.08
N GLY A 50 -3.54 5.54 10.22
CA GLY A 50 -4.40 6.49 9.53
C GLY A 50 -5.58 5.79 8.85
N ASP A 51 -6.24 6.45 7.90
CA ASP A 51 -7.46 5.94 7.26
C ASP A 51 -7.23 5.24 5.92
N SER A 52 -6.04 5.39 5.32
CA SER A 52 -5.65 4.60 4.16
C SER A 52 -5.54 3.13 4.53
N PHE A 53 -5.79 2.23 3.59
CA PHE A 53 -5.85 0.79 3.88
C PHE A 53 -5.26 -0.06 2.77
N LEU A 54 -4.80 -1.26 3.13
CA LEU A 54 -4.46 -2.35 2.22
C LEU A 54 -5.20 -3.59 2.72
N CYS A 55 -6.05 -4.19 1.89
CA CYS A 55 -6.79 -5.39 2.26
C CYS A 55 -5.84 -6.59 2.41
N ASN A 56 -4.87 -6.73 1.50
CA ASN A 56 -3.97 -7.89 1.45
C ASN A 56 -2.47 -7.53 1.40
N PRO A 57 -1.96 -6.85 2.44
CA PRO A 57 -0.58 -6.38 2.46
C PRO A 57 0.43 -7.54 2.54
N ARG A 58 0.05 -8.69 3.10
CA ARG A 58 0.93 -9.87 3.17
C ARG A 58 1.25 -10.40 1.78
N GLN A 59 0.23 -10.55 0.92
CA GLN A 59 0.45 -11.00 -0.45
C GLN A 59 1.31 -10.00 -1.22
N LEU A 60 1.02 -8.69 -1.13
CA LEU A 60 1.88 -7.66 -1.71
C LEU A 60 3.34 -7.80 -1.26
N LEU A 61 3.59 -7.99 0.04
CA LEU A 61 4.97 -8.07 0.58
C LEU A 61 5.70 -9.38 0.21
N VAL A 62 4.97 -10.49 0.01
CA VAL A 62 5.54 -11.76 -0.46
C VAL A 62 5.85 -11.68 -1.94
N GLU A 63 4.88 -11.25 -2.73
CA GLU A 63 4.95 -11.21 -4.20
C GLU A 63 5.79 -10.05 -4.73
N ARG A 64 6.07 -9.00 -3.94
CA ARG A 64 6.87 -7.85 -4.39
C ARG A 64 8.23 -8.23 -4.97
N ARG A 65 8.76 -9.42 -4.66
CA ARG A 65 10.04 -9.90 -5.22
C ARG A 65 9.98 -10.06 -6.74
N ASN A 66 8.79 -10.21 -7.31
CA ASN A 66 8.53 -10.30 -8.74
C ASN A 66 8.39 -8.91 -9.41
N TYR A 67 8.39 -7.84 -8.61
CA TYR A 67 8.16 -6.47 -9.04
C TYR A 67 9.27 -5.54 -8.51
N SER A 68 9.34 -4.33 -9.04
CA SER A 68 10.25 -3.33 -8.47
C SER A 68 9.71 -2.80 -7.14
N ASN A 69 10.60 -2.40 -6.23
CA ASN A 69 10.18 -1.73 -5.00
C ASN A 69 9.37 -0.46 -5.31
N LYS A 70 9.69 0.23 -6.41
CA LYS A 70 8.97 1.40 -6.90
C LYS A 70 7.52 1.07 -7.23
N GLU A 71 7.28 0.02 -8.02
CA GLU A 71 5.91 -0.41 -8.36
C GLU A 71 5.10 -0.73 -7.09
N ALA A 72 5.69 -1.46 -6.15
CA ALA A 72 4.99 -1.77 -4.90
C ALA A 72 4.73 -0.51 -4.04
N ALA A 73 5.65 0.46 -4.01
CA ALA A 73 5.46 1.73 -3.31
C ALA A 73 4.39 2.62 -3.97
N GLU A 74 4.36 2.69 -5.30
CA GLU A 74 3.33 3.39 -6.06
C GLU A 74 1.96 2.74 -5.88
N TYR A 75 1.88 1.40 -5.86
CA TYR A 75 0.66 0.68 -5.51
C TYR A 75 0.12 1.11 -4.14
N ILE A 76 1.00 1.20 -3.13
CA ILE A 76 0.63 1.67 -1.78
C ILE A 76 0.17 3.14 -1.84
N ALA A 77 0.86 3.99 -2.60
CA ALA A 77 0.48 5.39 -2.76
C ALA A 77 -0.92 5.52 -3.38
N VAL A 78 -1.18 4.83 -4.50
CA VAL A 78 -2.45 4.89 -5.21
C VAL A 78 -3.58 4.31 -4.35
N ALA A 79 -3.31 3.24 -3.61
CA ALA A 79 -4.27 2.65 -2.67
C ALA A 79 -4.69 3.62 -1.56
N SER A 80 -3.88 4.64 -1.26
CA SER A 80 -4.17 5.61 -0.20
C SER A 80 -5.26 6.61 -0.54
N TYR A 81 -5.57 6.80 -1.83
CA TYR A 81 -6.63 7.70 -2.30
C TYR A 81 -8.02 7.07 -2.25
N ARG A 82 -8.12 5.76 -1.95
CA ARG A 82 -9.40 5.07 -1.84
C ARG A 82 -10.19 5.56 -0.62
N ASN A 83 -11.50 5.64 -0.78
CA ASN A 83 -12.39 6.00 0.31
C ASN A 83 -12.66 4.78 1.21
N TYR A 84 -12.17 4.83 2.45
CA TYR A 84 -12.37 3.75 3.42
C TYR A 84 -13.85 3.54 3.81
N PHE A 85 -14.65 4.61 3.87
CA PHE A 85 -16.08 4.49 4.19
C PHE A 85 -16.83 3.77 3.08
N GLU A 86 -16.51 4.07 1.82
CA GLU A 86 -17.09 3.37 0.66
C GLU A 86 -16.73 1.88 0.67
N PHE A 87 -15.46 1.56 0.95
CA PHE A 87 -15.02 0.16 1.14
C PHE A 87 -15.81 -0.53 2.26
N MET A 88 -16.01 0.12 3.40
CA MET A 88 -16.77 -0.47 4.52
C MET A 88 -18.24 -0.75 4.18
N GLN A 89 -18.85 0.04 3.29
CA GLN A 89 -20.24 -0.13 2.88
C GLN A 89 -20.42 -1.15 1.76
N SER A 90 -19.50 -1.17 0.79
CA SER A 90 -19.68 -1.91 -0.48
C SER A 90 -18.66 -3.04 -0.70
N GLY A 91 -17.57 -3.06 0.06
CA GLY A 91 -16.42 -3.92 -0.19
C GLY A 91 -15.54 -3.49 -1.36
N LYS A 92 -15.81 -2.34 -2.00
CA LYS A 92 -15.07 -1.84 -3.18
C LYS A 92 -13.59 -1.60 -2.87
N THR A 93 -12.73 -2.33 -3.57
CA THR A 93 -11.26 -2.22 -3.46
C THR A 93 -10.64 -1.36 -4.55
N THR A 94 -11.41 -0.94 -5.55
CA THR A 94 -10.94 -0.13 -6.68
C THR A 94 -10.89 1.36 -6.34
N LEU A 95 -10.19 2.13 -7.19
CA LEU A 95 -10.17 3.59 -7.14
C LEU A 95 -10.71 4.14 -8.47
N GLU A 96 -11.66 5.07 -8.42
CA GLU A 96 -12.08 5.78 -9.63
C GLU A 96 -10.95 6.65 -10.17
N LEU A 97 -10.71 6.62 -11.49
CA LEU A 97 -9.61 7.36 -12.11
C LEU A 97 -9.67 8.87 -11.81
N LEU A 98 -10.89 9.44 -11.71
CA LEU A 98 -11.10 10.85 -11.36
C LEU A 98 -10.59 11.22 -9.96
N HIS A 99 -10.45 10.25 -9.06
CA HIS A 99 -9.93 10.44 -7.71
C HIS A 99 -8.41 10.27 -7.61
N LEU A 100 -7.72 9.96 -8.72
CA LEU A 100 -6.26 9.92 -8.75
C LEU A 100 -5.72 11.35 -8.96
N PRO A 101 -5.05 11.96 -7.96
CA PRO A 101 -4.56 13.35 -8.07
C PRO A 101 -3.20 13.43 -8.76
N VAL A 102 -2.83 12.41 -9.52
CA VAL A 102 -1.54 12.29 -10.21
C VAL A 102 -1.75 11.74 -11.62
N ASP A 103 -0.72 11.88 -12.44
CA ASP A 103 -0.76 11.47 -13.83
C ASP A 103 -0.99 9.95 -13.99
N THR A 104 -1.86 9.58 -14.92
CA THR A 104 -2.27 8.18 -15.18
C THR A 104 -1.11 7.28 -15.63
N THR A 105 0.03 7.84 -16.03
CA THR A 105 1.26 7.08 -16.32
C THR A 105 1.74 6.24 -15.15
N ILE A 106 1.44 6.62 -13.90
CA ILE A 106 1.75 5.79 -12.72
C ILE A 106 1.02 4.45 -12.75
N VAL A 107 -0.22 4.44 -13.24
CA VAL A 107 -1.03 3.23 -13.39
C VAL A 107 -0.55 2.45 -14.61
N ASN A 108 -0.38 3.11 -15.74
CA ASN A 108 -0.03 2.46 -17.01
C ASN A 108 1.37 1.81 -17.03
N ARG A 109 2.27 2.22 -16.13
CA ARG A 109 3.64 1.69 -16.03
C ARG A 109 3.84 0.74 -14.86
N ASN A 110 2.80 0.44 -14.10
CA ASN A 110 2.88 -0.36 -12.89
C ASN A 110 2.10 -1.65 -13.05
N ARG A 111 2.81 -2.79 -13.06
CA ARG A 111 2.21 -4.11 -13.30
C ARG A 111 1.26 -4.58 -12.20
N LEU A 112 1.24 -3.89 -11.05
CA LEU A 112 0.35 -4.17 -9.92
C LEU A 112 -0.96 -3.39 -9.98
N LEU A 113 -1.10 -2.47 -10.95
CA LEU A 113 -2.25 -1.61 -11.13
C LEU A 113 -2.81 -1.80 -12.53
N HIS A 114 -4.13 -1.97 -12.65
CA HIS A 114 -4.78 -2.14 -13.95
C HIS A 114 -5.90 -1.12 -14.10
N LEU A 115 -5.96 -0.42 -15.23
CA LEU A 115 -7.09 0.46 -15.53
C LEU A 115 -8.11 -0.30 -16.36
N LYS A 116 -9.33 -0.47 -15.84
CA LYS A 116 -10.43 -1.13 -16.53
C LYS A 116 -11.73 -0.38 -16.23
N ASP A 117 -12.49 -0.04 -17.27
CA ASP A 117 -13.80 0.62 -17.15
C ASP A 117 -13.78 1.90 -16.29
N GLY A 118 -12.68 2.67 -16.36
CA GLY A 118 -12.49 3.90 -15.55
C GLY A 118 -12.12 3.66 -14.09
N LEU A 119 -11.92 2.41 -13.69
CA LEU A 119 -11.52 1.99 -12.36
C LEU A 119 -10.09 1.47 -12.35
N ILE A 120 -9.32 1.90 -11.36
CA ILE A 120 -7.99 1.39 -11.05
C ILE A 120 -8.19 0.18 -10.13
N HIS A 121 -7.78 -0.96 -10.65
CA HIS A 121 -7.77 -2.26 -10.03
C HIS A 121 -6.41 -2.55 -9.40
N PHE A 122 -6.42 -3.25 -8.28
CA PHE A 122 -5.23 -3.56 -7.50
C PHE A 122 -5.02 -5.08 -7.49
N GLU A 123 -3.91 -5.53 -8.06
CA GLU A 123 -3.62 -6.95 -8.33
C GLU A 123 -3.90 -7.88 -7.14
N PHE A 124 -3.58 -7.45 -5.92
CA PHE A 124 -3.71 -8.28 -4.72
C PHE A 124 -4.95 -7.99 -3.88
N GLU A 125 -5.78 -7.02 -4.25
CA GLU A 125 -6.98 -6.65 -3.49
C GLU A 125 -8.24 -7.21 -4.13
N ASP A 126 -8.34 -7.20 -5.46
CA ASP A 126 -9.56 -7.62 -6.16
C ASP A 126 -9.83 -9.12 -6.01
N ASN A 127 -8.78 -9.91 -5.81
CA ASN A 127 -8.83 -11.33 -5.50
C ASN A 127 -8.68 -11.63 -4.00
N ALA A 128 -8.74 -10.62 -3.12
CA ALA A 128 -8.82 -10.84 -1.70
C ALA A 128 -10.20 -11.41 -1.36
N LYS A 129 -10.39 -12.70 -1.68
CA LYS A 129 -11.31 -13.56 -0.95
C LYS A 129 -10.88 -13.38 0.50
N TRP A 130 -11.63 -12.59 1.25
CA TRP A 130 -11.60 -12.61 2.69
C TRP A 130 -11.91 -14.07 3.04
N ARG A 131 -10.85 -14.87 3.21
CA ARG A 131 -11.03 -16.25 3.65
C ARG A 131 -11.55 -16.13 5.07
N THR A 132 -12.81 -16.54 5.17
CA THR A 132 -13.59 -16.82 6.36
C THR A 132 -12.75 -17.51 7.42
#